data_AF-A0A314Z860-F1
#
_entry.id   AF-A0A314Z860-F1
#
_cell.length_a   1.000
_cell.length_b   1.000
_cell.length_c   1.000
_cell.angle_alpha   90.00
_cell.angle_beta   90.00
_cell.angle_gamma   90.00
#
_symmetry.space_group_name_H-M   'P 1'
#
loop_
_entity.id
_entity.type
_entity.pdbx_description
1 polymer ?
#
loop_
_entity_poly.entity_id
_entity_poly.type
_entity_poly.pdbx_seq_one_letter_code
_entity_poly.pdbx_strand_id
1 'polypeptide(L)'
;MDQQDYNCSLEFFQSRFLVQEWEMPEPSGSKKETLRIDLIERSSDNYKNADVLIFNTGHWWTHEKTSSGKGYYQEGSHVYGELNVDDAFEKALTTWARWVDTNVNPKKTAVFFRGYSPSHFRGGEWNSGGHCHGETKPTTNMESTEYGGEYPSNMKILDSVVKKMKTPIFYLNITTMTDFRKDAHPSIYRKPNLTEEERKPPMIQDCSHWCLPGVPDTWNELIYAQLLRRNQKQYKQKKQQNQRTPF
;
A
#
# COMPACT_ATOMS: atom_id res chain seq x y z
N MET A 1 -8.60 -26.15 8.52
CA MET A 1 -9.38 -25.91 7.29
C MET A 1 -8.42 -25.24 6.37
N ASP A 2 -8.00 -25.95 5.33
CA ASP A 2 -6.87 -25.54 4.52
C ASP A 2 -7.39 -24.94 3.21
N GLN A 3 -6.60 -24.07 2.57
CA GLN A 3 -6.99 -23.37 1.34
C GLN A 3 -7.42 -24.33 0.21
N GLN A 4 -6.88 -25.55 0.21
CA GLN A 4 -7.22 -26.63 -0.73
C GLN A 4 -8.67 -27.09 -0.61
N ASP A 5 -9.30 -26.96 0.57
CA ASP A 5 -10.70 -27.36 0.78
C ASP A 5 -11.68 -26.45 0.00
N TYR A 6 -11.25 -25.24 -0.38
CA TYR A 6 -12.10 -24.21 -0.98
C TYR A 6 -11.71 -23.82 -2.41
N ASN A 7 -10.69 -24.47 -2.98
CA ASN A 7 -10.10 -24.07 -4.28
C ASN A 7 -9.80 -22.56 -4.33
N CYS A 8 -9.15 -22.07 -3.27
CA CYS A 8 -8.84 -20.66 -3.05
C CYS A 8 -7.32 -20.48 -2.99
N SER A 9 -6.77 -19.48 -3.67
CA SER A 9 -5.37 -19.08 -3.53
C SER A 9 -5.27 -17.69 -2.90
N LEU A 10 -4.20 -17.48 -2.14
CA LEU A 10 -3.79 -16.16 -1.65
C LEU A 10 -2.34 -15.93 -2.08
N GLU A 11 -2.13 -14.89 -2.88
CA GLU A 11 -0.84 -14.59 -3.48
C GLU A 11 -0.39 -13.18 -3.09
N PHE A 12 0.92 -13.02 -2.91
CA PHE A 12 1.55 -11.74 -2.60
C PHE A 12 2.59 -11.40 -3.65
N PHE A 13 2.40 -10.25 -4.30
CA PHE A 13 3.33 -9.70 -5.29
C PHE A 13 4.03 -8.47 -4.69
N GLN A 14 5.34 -8.57 -4.52
CA GLN A 14 6.11 -7.46 -3.96
C GLN A 14 6.33 -6.38 -5.02
N SER A 15 5.60 -5.27 -4.88
CA SER A 15 5.86 -4.04 -5.63
C SER A 15 5.73 -2.83 -4.69
N ARG A 16 6.87 -2.19 -4.38
CA ARG A 16 6.92 -1.08 -3.42
C ARG A 16 6.17 0.15 -3.95
N PHE A 17 6.27 0.40 -5.25
CA PHE A 17 5.82 1.61 -5.92
C PHE A 17 4.61 1.39 -6.84
N LEU A 18 4.15 0.14 -7.03
CA LEU A 18 3.19 -0.31 -8.08
C LEU A 18 3.71 -0.17 -9.51
N VAL A 19 4.63 0.76 -9.74
CA VAL A 19 5.36 0.97 -10.97
C VAL A 19 6.74 0.29 -10.93
N GLN A 20 7.50 0.40 -12.01
CA GLN A 20 8.66 -0.46 -12.26
C GLN A 20 10.00 0.17 -11.86
N GLU A 21 10.74 -0.51 -10.97
CA GLU A 21 12.17 -0.23 -10.73
C GLU A 21 13.00 -0.59 -11.98
N TRP A 22 13.99 0.26 -12.30
CA TRP A 22 14.76 0.19 -13.55
C TRP A 22 16.22 0.63 -13.35
N GLU A 23 17.07 0.32 -14.32
CA GLU A 23 18.48 0.71 -14.34
C GLU A 23 18.84 1.30 -15.71
N MET A 24 19.51 2.46 -15.70
CA MET A 24 20.03 3.11 -16.90
C MET A 24 21.57 3.05 -16.92
N PRO A 25 22.19 2.74 -18.07
CA PRO A 25 23.66 2.78 -18.19
C PRO A 25 24.16 4.22 -18.15
N GLU A 26 25.28 4.45 -17.47
CA GLU A 26 25.98 5.73 -17.44
C GLU A 26 27.27 5.70 -18.27
N PRO A 27 27.76 6.86 -18.78
CA PRO A 27 29.01 6.94 -19.53
C PRO A 27 30.26 6.43 -18.78
N SER A 28 30.23 6.49 -17.45
CA SER A 28 31.25 5.92 -16.54
C SER A 28 31.30 4.39 -16.55
N GLY A 29 30.32 3.72 -17.17
CA GLY A 29 30.15 2.27 -17.10
C GLY A 29 29.39 1.79 -15.86
N SER A 30 29.03 2.69 -14.93
CA SER A 30 28.10 2.42 -13.83
C SER A 30 26.66 2.32 -14.33
N LYS A 31 25.78 1.79 -13.48
CA LYS A 31 24.34 1.85 -13.69
C LYS A 31 23.72 2.80 -12.68
N LYS A 32 22.75 3.57 -13.14
CA LYS A 32 21.93 4.45 -12.32
C LYS A 32 20.55 3.84 -12.13
N GLU A 33 20.16 3.64 -10.88
CA GLU A 33 18.80 3.22 -10.54
C GLU A 33 17.81 4.33 -10.86
N THR A 34 16.68 3.94 -11.44
CA THR A 34 15.57 4.82 -11.81
C THR A 34 14.25 4.15 -11.51
N LEU A 35 13.17 4.93 -11.43
CA LEU A 35 11.81 4.45 -11.27
C LEU A 35 10.99 4.86 -12.50
N ARG A 36 10.56 3.87 -13.29
CA ARG A 36 9.69 4.03 -14.44
C ARG A 36 8.26 4.27 -13.99
N ILE A 37 7.92 5.52 -13.70
CA ILE A 37 6.60 5.93 -13.20
C ILE A 37 5.50 5.84 -14.27
N ASP A 38 5.87 5.62 -15.53
CA ASP A 38 4.98 5.37 -16.68
C ASP A 38 4.69 3.89 -16.96
N LEU A 39 5.34 2.96 -16.26
CA LEU A 39 5.16 1.52 -16.45
C LEU A 39 4.66 0.85 -15.16
N ILE A 40 3.62 0.03 -15.28
CA ILE A 40 3.20 -0.84 -14.19
C ILE A 40 4.28 -1.89 -13.89
N GLU A 41 4.33 -2.38 -12.67
CA GLU A 41 5.25 -3.44 -12.28
C GLU A 41 5.09 -4.72 -13.13
N ARG A 42 6.18 -5.49 -13.21
CA ARG A 42 6.38 -6.55 -14.22
C ARG A 42 5.48 -7.77 -14.04
N SER A 43 5.02 -8.05 -12.83
CA SER A 43 4.20 -9.22 -12.51
C SER A 43 2.71 -8.99 -12.77
N SER A 44 2.34 -7.84 -13.33
CA SER A 44 0.94 -7.43 -13.49
C SER A 44 0.12 -8.37 -14.36
N ASP A 45 0.75 -9.03 -15.33
CA ASP A 45 0.12 -10.07 -16.15
C ASP A 45 -0.26 -11.32 -15.35
N ASN A 46 0.44 -11.60 -14.24
CA ASN A 46 0.20 -12.79 -13.41
C ASN A 46 -1.05 -12.65 -12.54
N TYR A 47 -1.40 -11.43 -12.11
CA TYR A 47 -2.55 -11.22 -11.20
C TYR A 47 -3.74 -10.49 -11.82
N LYS A 48 -3.64 -9.91 -13.02
CA LYS A 48 -4.73 -9.10 -13.61
C LYS A 48 -6.11 -9.77 -13.69
N ASN A 49 -6.14 -11.11 -13.69
CA ASN A 49 -7.36 -11.91 -13.77
C ASN A 49 -7.86 -12.43 -12.41
N ALA A 50 -7.22 -12.07 -11.30
CA ALA A 50 -7.65 -12.48 -9.97
C ALA A 50 -9.09 -12.02 -9.66
N ASP A 51 -9.82 -12.79 -8.85
CA ASP A 51 -11.17 -12.43 -8.41
C ASP A 51 -11.17 -11.23 -7.45
N VAL A 52 -10.07 -11.08 -6.70
CA VAL A 52 -9.86 -9.97 -5.76
C VAL A 52 -8.44 -9.45 -5.92
N LEU A 53 -8.32 -8.14 -6.15
CA LEU A 53 -7.04 -7.42 -6.19
C LEU A 53 -6.98 -6.43 -5.04
N ILE A 54 -5.91 -6.44 -4.25
CA ILE A 54 -5.71 -5.50 -3.14
C ILE A 54 -4.37 -4.81 -3.36
N PHE A 55 -4.42 -3.53 -3.74
CA PHE A 55 -3.24 -2.71 -3.96
C PHE A 55 -2.93 -1.83 -2.76
N ASN A 56 -1.66 -1.52 -2.53
CA ASN A 56 -1.23 -0.46 -1.63
C ASN A 56 0.15 0.05 -2.05
N THR A 57 0.45 1.30 -1.73
CA THR A 57 1.81 1.85 -1.82
C THR A 57 1.92 3.07 -0.89
N GLY A 58 3.14 3.44 -0.50
CA GLY A 58 3.32 4.57 0.42
C GLY A 58 4.70 4.65 1.06
N HIS A 59 5.07 3.69 1.92
CA HIS A 59 6.26 3.78 2.79
C HIS A 59 7.62 4.01 2.10
N TRP A 60 7.69 3.80 0.78
CA TRP A 60 8.88 4.01 -0.03
C TRP A 60 8.89 5.34 -0.77
N TRP A 61 7.77 6.07 -0.77
CA TRP A 61 7.64 7.42 -1.35
C TRP A 61 8.10 8.47 -0.33
N THR A 62 9.42 8.50 -0.09
CA THR A 62 10.08 9.46 0.82
C THR A 62 11.35 9.96 0.16
N HIS A 63 11.75 11.21 0.40
CA HIS A 63 12.94 11.80 -0.21
C HIS A 63 14.20 10.92 -0.07
N GLU A 64 14.41 10.27 1.07
CA GLU A 64 15.59 9.43 1.32
C GLU A 64 15.59 8.16 0.46
N LYS A 65 14.41 7.59 0.17
CA LYS A 65 14.26 6.32 -0.55
C LYS A 65 14.05 6.50 -2.06
N THR A 66 13.90 7.74 -2.52
CA THR A 66 13.70 8.07 -3.93
C THR A 66 14.79 9.01 -4.47
N SER A 67 16.00 8.92 -3.91
CA SER A 67 17.17 9.73 -4.30
C SER A 67 16.89 11.23 -4.28
N SER A 68 16.06 11.68 -3.34
CA SER A 68 15.55 13.05 -3.22
C SER A 68 14.89 13.58 -4.50
N GLY A 69 14.40 12.69 -5.35
CA GLY A 69 13.82 13.00 -6.66
C GLY A 69 14.84 13.37 -7.74
N LYS A 70 16.15 13.36 -7.44
CA LYS A 70 17.19 13.85 -8.33
C LYS A 70 17.65 12.76 -9.29
N GLY A 71 17.27 12.88 -10.56
CA GLY A 71 17.72 11.95 -11.59
C GLY A 71 17.21 10.51 -11.42
N TYR A 72 16.11 10.32 -10.67
CA TYR A 72 15.59 9.01 -10.28
C TYR A 72 14.31 8.65 -11.04
N TYR A 73 13.37 9.59 -11.16
CA TYR A 73 12.11 9.33 -11.84
C TYR A 73 12.27 9.38 -13.36
N GLN A 74 11.63 8.45 -14.07
CA GLN A 74 11.77 8.28 -15.51
C GLN A 74 10.42 8.04 -16.19
N GLU A 75 10.21 8.68 -17.34
CA GLU A 75 9.11 8.41 -18.28
C GLU A 75 9.69 8.19 -19.69
N GLY A 76 9.44 7.03 -20.30
CA GLY A 76 10.09 6.66 -21.56
C GLY A 76 11.61 6.70 -21.45
N SER A 77 12.27 7.51 -22.28
CA SER A 77 13.72 7.77 -22.25
C SER A 77 14.11 9.01 -21.43
N HIS A 78 13.14 9.78 -20.93
CA HIS A 78 13.39 11.00 -20.17
C HIS A 78 13.56 10.68 -18.69
N VAL A 79 14.73 11.01 -18.14
CA VAL A 79 15.00 10.98 -16.69
C VAL A 79 14.90 12.42 -16.17
N TYR A 80 14.03 12.63 -15.20
CA TYR A 80 13.84 13.95 -14.58
C TYR A 80 15.09 14.37 -13.83
N GLY A 81 15.62 15.57 -14.10
CA GLY A 81 16.76 16.11 -13.35
C GLY A 81 16.45 16.22 -11.86
N GLU A 82 15.26 16.72 -11.54
CA GLU A 82 14.65 16.71 -10.21
C GLU A 82 13.12 16.68 -10.39
N LEU A 83 12.42 15.88 -9.60
CA LEU A 83 10.95 15.84 -9.57
C LEU A 83 10.48 15.62 -8.14
N ASN A 84 9.46 16.37 -7.73
CA ASN A 84 8.90 16.26 -6.39
C ASN A 84 8.27 14.88 -6.16
N VAL A 85 8.40 14.35 -4.94
CA VAL A 85 7.89 13.02 -4.58
C VAL A 85 6.37 12.91 -4.73
N ASP A 86 5.62 13.97 -4.42
CA ASP A 86 4.15 14.01 -4.55
C ASP A 86 3.74 14.01 -6.03
N ASP A 87 4.44 14.77 -6.89
CA ASP A 87 4.21 14.76 -8.34
C ASP A 87 4.51 13.37 -8.94
N ALA A 88 5.61 12.75 -8.51
CA ALA A 88 5.98 11.41 -8.94
C ALA A 88 4.97 10.36 -8.45
N PHE A 89 4.46 10.52 -7.22
CA PHE A 89 3.41 9.67 -6.64
C PHE A 89 2.11 9.78 -7.42
N GLU A 90 1.66 11.00 -7.78
CA GLU A 90 0.48 11.22 -8.60
C GLU A 90 0.63 10.57 -9.99
N LYS A 91 1.79 10.74 -10.63
CA LYS A 91 2.08 10.12 -11.92
C LYS A 91 2.04 8.59 -11.85
N ALA A 92 2.69 7.99 -10.85
CA ALA A 92 2.70 6.54 -10.67
C ALA A 92 1.32 5.98 -10.36
N LEU A 93 0.54 6.64 -9.50
CA LEU A 93 -0.86 6.24 -9.25
C LEU A 93 -1.73 6.42 -10.49
N THR A 94 -1.48 7.45 -11.31
CA THR A 94 -2.19 7.63 -12.58
C THR A 94 -1.87 6.48 -13.56
N THR A 95 -0.63 6.02 -13.61
CA THR A 95 -0.23 4.83 -14.38
C THR A 95 -0.94 3.58 -13.88
N TRP A 96 -0.96 3.35 -12.56
CA TRP A 96 -1.71 2.24 -11.94
C TRP A 96 -3.20 2.31 -12.26
N ALA A 97 -3.83 3.48 -12.11
CA ALA A 97 -5.25 3.69 -12.39
C ALA A 97 -5.60 3.37 -13.85
N ARG A 98 -4.80 3.86 -14.81
CA ARG A 98 -4.96 3.54 -16.24
C ARG A 98 -4.79 2.06 -16.53
N TRP A 99 -3.84 1.41 -15.87
CA TRP A 99 -3.65 -0.03 -15.99
C TRP A 99 -4.87 -0.80 -15.51
N VAL A 100 -5.45 -0.44 -14.34
CA VAL A 100 -6.67 -1.05 -13.81
C VAL A 100 -7.85 -0.85 -14.78
N ASP A 101 -8.05 0.38 -15.27
CA ASP A 101 -9.11 0.72 -16.21
C ASP A 101 -9.02 -0.06 -17.53
N THR A 102 -7.81 -0.43 -17.95
CA THR A 102 -7.55 -1.11 -19.23
C THR A 102 -7.58 -2.63 -19.10
N ASN A 103 -7.08 -3.17 -17.98
CA ASN A 103 -6.76 -4.59 -17.89
C ASN A 103 -7.69 -5.39 -16.97
N VAL A 104 -8.40 -4.72 -16.05
CA VAL A 104 -9.22 -5.41 -15.05
C VAL A 104 -10.69 -5.38 -15.45
N ASN A 105 -11.36 -6.53 -15.38
CA ASN A 105 -12.79 -6.61 -15.62
C ASN A 105 -13.59 -6.39 -14.32
N PRO A 106 -14.23 -5.23 -14.09
CA PRO A 106 -14.92 -4.92 -12.83
C PRO A 106 -16.13 -5.80 -12.53
N LYS A 107 -16.68 -6.47 -13.57
CA LYS A 107 -17.79 -7.42 -13.38
C LYS A 107 -17.34 -8.73 -12.75
N LYS A 108 -16.07 -9.10 -12.93
CA LYS A 108 -15.46 -10.31 -12.35
C LYS A 108 -14.67 -9.95 -11.10
N THR A 109 -13.70 -9.06 -11.24
CA THR A 109 -12.74 -8.72 -10.20
C THR A 109 -13.27 -7.64 -9.25
N ALA A 110 -13.06 -7.83 -7.94
CA ALA A 110 -13.17 -6.78 -6.94
C ALA A 110 -11.80 -6.13 -6.73
N VAL A 111 -11.69 -4.84 -7.01
CA VAL A 111 -10.45 -4.08 -6.82
C VAL A 111 -10.52 -3.30 -5.53
N PHE A 112 -9.53 -3.45 -4.67
CA PHE A 112 -9.32 -2.69 -3.45
C PHE A 112 -8.05 -1.87 -3.56
N PHE A 113 -8.07 -0.68 -2.97
CA PHE A 113 -6.85 0.04 -2.64
C PHE A 113 -6.83 0.28 -1.13
N ARG A 114 -5.81 -0.23 -0.44
CA ARG A 114 -5.60 0.01 0.98
C ARG A 114 -4.87 1.33 1.17
N GLY A 115 -5.45 2.21 1.97
CA GLY A 115 -4.85 3.48 2.36
C GLY A 115 -3.48 3.33 3.04
N TYR A 116 -2.83 4.46 3.25
CA TYR A 116 -1.52 4.54 3.86
C TYR A 116 -1.53 3.96 5.27
N SER A 117 -0.48 3.21 5.60
CA SER A 117 -0.21 2.70 6.94
C SER A 117 0.84 3.62 7.57
N PRO A 118 0.53 4.40 8.60
CA PRO A 118 1.50 5.28 9.25
C PRO A 118 2.63 4.51 9.94
N SER A 119 3.80 5.14 10.02
CA SER A 119 4.89 4.75 10.91
C SER A 119 4.88 5.66 12.14
N HIS A 120 5.33 5.19 13.29
CA HIS A 120 5.32 5.97 14.53
C HIS A 120 6.73 6.09 15.15
N PHE A 121 7.63 6.79 14.48
CA PHE A 121 8.96 7.06 15.04
C PHE A 121 8.91 8.28 15.97
N ARG A 122 9.58 8.21 17.12
CA ARG A 122 9.77 9.31 18.07
C ARG A 122 11.25 9.54 18.30
N GLY A 123 11.64 10.79 18.50
CA GLY A 123 13.04 11.17 18.79
C GLY A 123 14.03 10.96 17.63
N GLY A 124 13.54 10.74 16.41
CA GLY A 124 14.35 10.52 15.21
C GLY A 124 13.55 9.78 14.13
N GLU A 125 14.17 9.56 12.98
CA GLU A 125 13.63 8.79 11.86
C GLU A 125 14.06 7.32 11.93
N TRP A 126 13.56 6.50 11.00
CA TRP A 126 13.89 5.08 10.89
C TRP A 126 15.40 4.79 10.79
N ASN A 127 16.21 5.74 10.32
CA ASN A 127 17.66 5.63 10.15
C ASN A 127 18.49 6.52 11.09
N SER A 128 17.85 7.31 11.96
CA SER A 128 18.52 8.32 12.81
C SER A 128 18.18 8.18 14.30
N GLY A 129 17.83 6.97 14.74
CA GLY A 129 17.59 6.66 16.16
C GLY A 129 16.12 6.79 16.59
N GLY A 130 15.20 6.90 15.64
CA GLY A 130 13.77 6.87 15.91
C GLY A 130 13.32 5.59 16.61
N HIS A 131 12.38 5.72 17.54
CA HIS A 131 11.90 4.61 18.35
C HIS A 131 10.40 4.70 18.64
N CYS A 132 9.82 3.56 19.02
CA CYS A 132 8.41 3.40 19.43
C CYS A 132 8.26 2.47 20.65
N HIS A 133 9.36 1.92 21.17
CA HIS A 133 9.32 1.20 22.44
C HIS A 133 8.80 2.12 23.55
N GLY A 134 7.92 1.60 24.40
CA GLY A 134 7.24 2.37 25.45
C GLY A 134 5.82 2.79 25.07
N GLU A 135 5.49 2.83 23.78
CA GLU A 135 4.11 2.98 23.32
C GLU A 135 3.35 1.67 23.54
N THR A 136 2.48 1.64 24.55
CA THR A 136 1.77 0.41 24.98
C THR A 136 0.26 0.55 24.93
N LYS A 137 -0.24 1.72 24.52
CA LYS A 137 -1.66 2.01 24.36
C LYS A 137 -1.89 2.84 23.09
N PRO A 138 -3.02 2.61 22.40
CA PRO A 138 -3.46 3.50 21.33
C PRO A 138 -3.52 4.94 21.83
N THR A 139 -3.31 5.90 20.94
CA THR A 139 -3.74 7.28 21.25
C THR A 139 -5.27 7.34 21.23
N THR A 140 -5.84 8.23 22.03
CA THR A 140 -7.27 8.57 22.03
C THR A 140 -7.50 10.00 21.55
N ASN A 141 -6.43 10.77 21.35
CA ASN A 141 -6.48 12.13 20.85
C ASN A 141 -6.04 12.17 19.39
N MET A 142 -6.89 12.78 18.55
CA MET A 142 -6.63 12.98 17.13
C MET A 142 -5.40 13.87 16.88
N GLU A 143 -5.19 14.88 17.71
CA GLU A 143 -4.03 15.78 17.57
C GLU A 143 -2.70 15.09 17.88
N SER A 144 -2.74 13.93 18.54
CA SER A 144 -1.55 13.14 18.89
C SER A 144 -1.23 12.03 17.88
N THR A 145 -1.97 11.95 16.78
CA THR A 145 -1.62 11.06 15.68
C THR A 145 -0.46 11.63 14.86
N GLU A 146 0.17 10.83 14.00
CA GLU A 146 1.37 11.26 13.26
C GLU A 146 1.12 12.49 12.39
N TYR A 147 -0.08 12.61 11.86
CA TYR A 147 -0.49 13.74 11.03
C TYR A 147 -1.24 14.83 11.80
N GLY A 148 -1.29 14.77 13.14
CA GLY A 148 -2.02 15.74 13.96
C GLY A 148 -3.51 15.83 13.62
N GLY A 149 -4.11 14.72 13.16
CA GLY A 149 -5.48 14.69 12.65
C GLY A 149 -5.65 15.17 11.21
N GLU A 150 -4.59 15.65 10.57
CA GLU A 150 -4.66 16.01 9.15
C GLU A 150 -4.70 14.78 8.27
N TYR A 151 -5.31 14.94 7.10
CA TYR A 151 -5.31 13.90 6.08
C TYR A 151 -4.01 13.99 5.25
N PRO A 152 -3.20 12.92 5.17
CA PRO A 152 -1.90 12.95 4.50
C PRO A 152 -1.96 13.38 3.03
N SER A 153 -0.94 14.08 2.54
CA SER A 153 -0.88 14.56 1.14
C SER A 153 -0.98 13.41 0.14
N ASN A 154 -0.24 12.32 0.37
CA ASN A 154 -0.31 11.12 -0.46
C ASN A 154 -1.73 10.53 -0.53
N MET A 155 -2.51 10.59 0.55
CA MET A 155 -3.89 10.13 0.53
C MET A 155 -4.83 11.10 -0.21
N LYS A 156 -4.60 12.41 -0.10
CA LYS A 156 -5.29 13.41 -0.95
C LYS A 156 -5.02 13.19 -2.45
N ILE A 157 -3.79 12.81 -2.80
CA ILE A 157 -3.40 12.48 -4.18
C ILE A 157 -4.12 11.19 -4.64
N LEU A 158 -4.12 10.14 -3.81
CA LEU A 158 -4.87 8.92 -4.09
C LEU A 158 -6.35 9.21 -4.35
N ASP A 159 -6.99 10.01 -3.50
CA ASP A 159 -8.40 10.42 -3.68
C ASP A 159 -8.62 11.11 -5.04
N SER A 160 -7.71 12.01 -5.44
CA SER A 160 -7.76 12.70 -6.73
C SER A 160 -7.69 11.74 -7.90
N VAL A 161 -6.79 10.75 -7.84
CA VAL A 161 -6.61 9.74 -8.88
C VAL A 161 -7.82 8.80 -8.95
N VAL A 162 -8.26 8.27 -7.80
CA VAL A 162 -9.39 7.34 -7.73
C VAL A 162 -10.68 7.96 -8.24
N LYS A 163 -10.92 9.24 -7.97
CA LYS A 163 -12.09 9.98 -8.51
C LYS A 163 -12.13 10.04 -10.04
N LYS A 164 -10.98 9.90 -10.71
CA LYS A 164 -10.85 9.95 -12.18
C LYS A 164 -10.91 8.56 -12.83
N MET A 165 -10.94 7.48 -12.05
CA MET A 165 -10.98 6.10 -12.56
C MET A 165 -12.33 5.76 -13.18
N LYS A 166 -12.31 4.96 -14.25
CA LYS A 166 -13.52 4.37 -14.85
C LYS A 166 -13.93 3.11 -14.11
N THR A 167 -12.97 2.29 -13.71
CA THR A 167 -13.19 1.07 -12.95
C THR A 167 -13.45 1.42 -11.48
N PRO A 168 -14.63 1.08 -10.93
CA PRO A 168 -14.92 1.34 -9.53
C PRO A 168 -14.08 0.44 -8.64
N ILE A 169 -13.49 1.02 -7.59
CA ILE A 169 -12.71 0.32 -6.58
C ILE A 169 -13.35 0.45 -5.20
N PHE A 170 -12.95 -0.42 -4.28
CA PHE A 170 -13.16 -0.26 -2.86
C PHE A 170 -11.93 0.41 -2.24
N TYR A 171 -12.05 1.70 -1.96
CA TYR A 171 -11.02 2.40 -1.20
C TYR A 171 -11.17 2.04 0.29
N LEU A 172 -10.16 1.36 0.83
CA LEU A 172 -10.08 1.03 2.25
C LEU A 172 -9.29 2.13 2.97
N ASN A 173 -10.01 3.17 3.41
CA ASN A 173 -9.43 4.30 4.13
C ASN A 173 -9.08 3.92 5.59
N ILE A 174 -7.96 3.21 5.74
CA ILE A 174 -7.45 2.74 7.04
C ILE A 174 -6.55 3.76 7.75
N THR A 175 -6.17 4.85 7.09
CA THR A 175 -5.01 5.66 7.50
C THR A 175 -5.19 6.23 8.89
N THR A 176 -6.26 6.98 9.13
CA THR A 176 -6.52 7.59 10.44
C THR A 176 -6.73 6.54 11.53
N MET A 177 -7.52 5.49 11.28
CA MET A 177 -7.75 4.44 12.29
C MET A 177 -6.47 3.69 12.67
N THR A 178 -5.54 3.56 11.72
CA THR A 178 -4.23 2.94 11.93
C THR A 178 -3.28 3.89 12.67
N ASP A 179 -3.37 5.19 12.42
CA ASP A 179 -2.58 6.24 13.08
C ASP A 179 -2.85 6.33 14.60
N PHE A 180 -4.02 5.86 15.06
CA PHE A 180 -4.26 5.72 16.50
C PHE A 180 -3.41 4.63 17.16
N ARG A 181 -2.81 3.72 16.39
CA ARG A 181 -2.25 2.44 16.86
C ARG A 181 -0.73 2.43 17.04
N LYS A 182 -0.15 3.53 17.50
CA LYS A 182 1.29 3.60 17.86
C LYS A 182 1.79 2.48 18.79
N ASP A 183 0.89 1.80 19.51
CA ASP A 183 1.15 0.67 20.40
C ASP A 183 1.45 -0.67 19.71
N ALA A 184 1.14 -0.81 18.42
CA ALA A 184 1.04 -2.12 17.79
C ALA A 184 2.22 -2.49 16.87
N HIS A 185 3.32 -1.74 16.95
CA HIS A 185 4.54 -2.02 16.19
C HIS A 185 5.43 -3.06 16.89
N PRO A 186 6.22 -3.87 16.14
CA PRO A 186 7.19 -4.79 16.73
C PRO A 186 8.25 -4.09 17.58
N SER A 187 8.63 -2.86 17.24
CA SER A 187 9.62 -2.07 17.98
C SER A 187 10.94 -2.84 18.14
N ILE A 188 11.35 -3.14 19.38
CA ILE A 188 12.55 -3.91 19.72
C ILE A 188 12.41 -5.42 19.45
N TYR A 189 11.21 -5.90 19.13
CA TYR A 189 10.89 -7.30 18.85
C TYR A 189 10.82 -7.59 17.34
N ARG A 190 11.45 -6.76 16.51
CA ARG A 190 11.42 -6.81 15.05
C ARG A 190 11.93 -8.10 14.41
N LYS A 191 12.64 -8.95 15.16
CA LYS A 191 13.14 -10.25 14.72
C LYS A 191 12.89 -11.29 15.83
N PRO A 192 12.60 -12.55 15.45
CA PRO A 192 12.50 -13.62 16.43
C PRO A 192 13.87 -13.86 17.09
N ASN A 193 13.84 -14.40 18.32
CA ASN A 193 15.01 -14.92 19.04
C ASN A 193 16.12 -13.90 19.37
N LEU A 194 15.83 -12.59 19.36
CA LEU A 194 16.77 -11.59 19.87
C LEU A 194 16.96 -11.74 21.39
N THR A 195 18.20 -11.74 21.86
CA THR A 195 18.58 -11.66 23.27
C THR A 195 18.26 -10.27 23.86
N GLU A 196 18.29 -10.14 25.20
CA GLU A 196 18.07 -8.83 25.85
C GLU A 196 19.15 -7.81 25.46
N GLU A 197 20.41 -8.23 25.32
CA GLU A 197 21.50 -7.34 24.90
C GLU A 197 21.35 -6.88 23.46
N GLU A 198 20.94 -7.76 22.55
CA GLU A 198 20.66 -7.38 21.15
C GLU A 198 19.49 -6.40 21.02
N ARG A 199 18.61 -6.33 22.01
CA ARG A 199 17.47 -5.40 22.03
C ARG A 199 17.83 -4.01 22.56
N LYS A 200 19.05 -3.80 23.05
CA LYS A 200 19.50 -2.49 23.53
C LYS A 200 20.00 -1.61 22.38
N PRO A 201 20.11 -0.28 22.57
CA PRO A 201 20.82 0.59 21.64
C PRO A 201 22.23 0.02 21.35
N PRO A 202 22.72 0.07 20.10
CA PRO A 202 22.24 0.87 18.96
C PRO A 202 21.23 0.17 18.02
N MET A 203 20.46 -0.81 18.49
CA MET A 203 19.48 -1.50 17.64
C MET A 203 18.46 -0.55 17.01
N ILE A 204 18.25 -0.70 15.69
CA ILE A 204 17.18 -0.02 14.94
C ILE A 204 15.85 -0.70 15.25
N GLN A 205 14.89 0.06 15.76
CA GLN A 205 13.53 -0.41 16.03
C GLN A 205 12.68 -0.46 14.76
N ASP A 206 11.69 -1.35 14.75
CA ASP A 206 10.69 -1.38 13.69
C ASP A 206 9.40 -0.70 14.14
N CYS A 207 9.21 0.54 13.69
CA CYS A 207 8.02 1.34 13.94
C CYS A 207 7.20 1.58 12.68
N SER A 208 7.33 0.67 11.69
CA SER A 208 6.70 0.78 10.37
C SER A 208 5.89 -0.47 9.99
N HIS A 209 6.32 -1.65 10.45
CA HIS A 209 5.55 -2.89 10.34
C HIS A 209 4.69 -3.12 11.58
N TRP A 210 3.84 -4.13 11.55
CA TRP A 210 2.87 -4.40 12.61
C TRP A 210 3.07 -5.78 13.21
N CYS A 211 2.84 -5.89 14.52
CA CYS A 211 2.71 -7.20 15.16
C CYS A 211 1.54 -7.98 14.55
N LEU A 212 1.68 -9.31 14.51
CA LEU A 212 0.61 -10.25 14.19
C LEU A 212 0.44 -11.23 15.37
N PRO A 213 -0.79 -11.46 15.86
CA PRO A 213 -2.03 -10.76 15.50
C PRO A 213 -2.00 -9.27 15.89
N GLY A 214 -2.78 -8.42 15.20
CA GLY A 214 -2.75 -6.98 15.40
C GLY A 214 -3.54 -6.16 14.38
N VAL A 215 -3.06 -4.94 14.11
CA VAL A 215 -3.72 -3.96 13.23
C VAL A 215 -4.05 -4.49 11.83
N PRO A 216 -3.18 -5.29 11.17
CA PRO A 216 -3.51 -5.87 9.87
C PRO A 216 -4.74 -6.79 9.89
N ASP A 217 -5.07 -7.41 11.02
CA ASP A 217 -6.26 -8.26 11.14
C ASP A 217 -7.54 -7.42 10.99
N THR A 218 -7.57 -6.24 11.59
CA THR A 218 -8.69 -5.29 11.40
C THR A 218 -8.82 -4.84 9.94
N TRP A 219 -7.71 -4.64 9.23
CA TRP A 219 -7.79 -4.31 7.79
C TRP A 219 -8.40 -5.46 6.99
N ASN A 220 -8.02 -6.70 7.32
CA ASN A 220 -8.57 -7.91 6.70
C ASN A 220 -10.06 -8.10 7.01
N GLU A 221 -10.51 -7.77 8.23
CA GLU A 221 -11.93 -7.79 8.59
C GLU A 221 -12.75 -6.81 7.72
N LEU A 222 -12.23 -5.61 7.45
CA LEU A 222 -12.91 -4.65 6.58
C LEU A 222 -13.02 -5.14 5.13
N ILE A 223 -11.96 -5.77 4.61
CA ILE A 223 -11.97 -6.39 3.28
C ILE A 223 -13.00 -7.51 3.25
N TYR A 224 -12.99 -8.39 4.24
CA TYR A 224 -13.94 -9.50 4.38
C TYR A 224 -15.39 -9.01 4.41
N ALA A 225 -15.71 -8.02 5.27
CA ALA A 225 -17.04 -7.43 5.35
C ALA A 225 -17.49 -6.84 4.00
N GLN A 226 -16.57 -6.20 3.28
CA GLN A 226 -16.87 -5.62 1.98
C GLN A 226 -17.12 -6.68 0.90
N LEU A 227 -16.35 -7.77 0.90
CA LEU A 227 -16.56 -8.91 0.00
C LEU A 227 -17.91 -9.59 0.27
N LEU A 228 -18.25 -9.84 1.55
CA LEU A 228 -19.56 -10.37 1.93
C LEU A 228 -20.70 -9.50 1.40
N ARG A 229 -20.60 -8.18 1.61
CA ARG A 229 -21.60 -7.21 1.14
C ARG A 229 -21.76 -7.23 -0.38
N ARG A 230 -20.64 -7.32 -1.13
CA ARG A 230 -20.66 -7.44 -2.59
C ARG A 230 -21.34 -8.73 -3.04
N ASN A 231 -20.98 -9.87 -2.44
CA ASN A 231 -21.53 -11.18 -2.78
C ASN A 231 -23.03 -11.24 -2.53
N GLN A 232 -23.51 -10.69 -1.41
CA GLN A 232 -24.95 -10.59 -1.12
C GLN A 232 -25.70 -9.75 -2.16
N LYS A 233 -25.13 -8.62 -2.61
CA LYS A 233 -25.73 -7.79 -3.66
C LYS A 233 -25.82 -8.53 -4.99
N GLN A 234 -24.73 -9.19 -5.41
CA GLN A 234 -24.70 -9.98 -6.64
C GLN A 234 -25.71 -11.14 -6.61
N TYR A 235 -25.82 -11.84 -5.47
CA TYR A 235 -26.80 -12.91 -5.29
C TYR A 235 -28.24 -12.40 -5.44
N LYS A 236 -28.59 -11.27 -4.81
CA LYS A 236 -29.92 -10.65 -4.93
C LYS A 236 -30.23 -10.24 -6.38
N GLN A 237 -29.26 -9.67 -7.10
CA GLN A 237 -29.42 -9.27 -8.50
C GLN A 237 -29.68 -10.47 -9.42
N LYS A 238 -28.91 -11.56 -9.26
CA LYS A 238 -29.13 -12.80 -10.02
C LYS A 238 -30.52 -13.39 -9.77
N LYS A 239 -30.98 -13.39 -8.51
CA LYS A 239 -32.32 -13.90 -8.16
C LYS A 239 -33.44 -13.06 -8.81
N GLN A 240 -33.29 -11.74 -8.87
CA GLN A 240 -34.27 -10.86 -9.53
C GLN A 240 -34.27 -11.00 -11.05
N GLN A 241 -33.11 -11.23 -11.68
CA GLN A 241 -33.03 -11.47 -13.13
C GLN A 241 -33.72 -12.78 -13.51
N ASN A 242 -33.48 -13.85 -12.76
CA ASN A 242 -34.11 -15.16 -13.01
C ASN A 242 -35.64 -15.15 -12.80
N GLN A 243 -36.18 -14.19 -12.04
CA GLN A 243 -37.63 -14.03 -11.85
C GLN A 243 -38.30 -13.18 -12.95
N ARG A 244 -37.53 -12.50 -13.81
CA ARG A 244 -38.03 -11.56 -14.84
C ARG A 244 -37.98 -12.10 -16.26
N THR A 245 -37.44 -13.29 -16.48
CA THR A 245 -37.55 -14.03 -17.74
C THR A 245 -38.69 -15.05 -17.63
N PRO A 246 -39.93 -14.71 -18.04
CA PRO A 246 -40.89 -15.74 -18.40
C PRO A 246 -40.42 -16.39 -19.71
N PHE A 247 -40.65 -17.70 -19.82
CA PHE A 247 -40.49 -18.47 -21.04
C PHE A 247 -41.22 -17.83 -22.23
#